data_AF-R5LHP6-F1
#
_entry.id   AF-R5LHP6-F1
#
_cell.length_a   1.000
_cell.length_b   1.000
_cell.length_c   1.000
_cell.angle_alpha   90.00
_cell.angle_beta   90.00
_cell.angle_gamma   90.00
#
_symmetry.space_group_name_H-M   'P 1'
#
loop_
_entity.id
_entity.type
_entity.pdbx_description
1 polymer ?
#
loop_
_entity_poly.entity_id
_entity_poly.type
_entity_poly.pdbx_seq_one_letter_code
_entity_poly.pdbx_strand_id
1 'polypeptide(L)'
;MAITDTYKLLSDEELVAKYHSGDEKAADYLIEKYKNLVRKNVRSYYLAGADNEDLLQEGMLGLFKAIRDYNPDRDAVFMTFASLCVSRHIRSTITRYNRKKNGPLNGYVSFEETINDNGSDEDIKLVDTLVDGSMKNPEEMIIAKEQVIRIQTCMDNDLSKFEKNVVELYIEGLSYAEIGERLQKPVKSIDNAIQRIRNKILKNC
;
A
#
# COMPACT_ATOMS: atom_id res chain seq x y z
N MET A 1 -6.93 -25.86 48.02
CA MET A 1 -5.77 -26.14 47.14
C MET A 1 -6.12 -25.54 45.79
N ALA A 2 -5.41 -24.50 45.36
CA ALA A 2 -5.83 -23.72 44.19
C ALA A 2 -5.69 -24.57 42.91
N ILE A 3 -6.63 -24.44 41.97
CA ILE A 3 -6.68 -25.21 40.71
C ILE A 3 -5.32 -25.15 39.94
N THR A 4 -4.57 -24.07 40.11
CA THR A 4 -3.23 -23.84 39.54
C THR A 4 -2.14 -24.78 40.07
N ASP A 5 -2.24 -25.32 41.28
CA ASP A 5 -1.23 -26.25 41.82
C ASP A 5 -1.33 -27.63 41.17
N THR A 6 -2.54 -28.05 40.77
CA THR A 6 -2.77 -29.32 40.08
C THR A 6 -2.22 -29.28 38.65
N TYR A 7 -2.33 -28.16 37.94
CA TYR A 7 -1.82 -28.01 36.58
C TYR A 7 -0.29 -28.03 36.49
N LYS A 8 0.40 -27.65 37.57
CA LYS A 8 1.87 -27.58 37.60
C LYS A 8 2.54 -28.96 37.53
N LEU A 9 1.80 -30.02 37.86
CA LEU A 9 2.27 -31.41 37.86
C LEU A 9 2.01 -32.14 36.54
N LEU A 10 1.22 -31.54 35.64
CA LEU A 10 0.86 -32.13 34.36
C LEU A 10 1.88 -31.74 33.27
N SER A 11 2.07 -32.62 32.30
CA SER A 11 2.79 -32.29 31.07
C SER A 11 2.00 -31.30 30.22
N ASP A 12 2.67 -30.68 29.24
CA ASP A 12 1.99 -29.77 28.31
C ASP A 12 0.96 -30.50 27.45
N GLU A 13 1.27 -31.73 27.06
CA GLU A 13 0.38 -32.60 26.29
C GLU A 13 -0.88 -32.97 27.10
N GLU A 14 -0.73 -33.26 28.40
CA GLU A 14 -1.85 -33.54 29.29
C GLU A 14 -2.74 -32.31 29.51
N LEU A 15 -2.13 -31.11 29.62
CA LEU A 15 -2.87 -29.85 29.74
C LEU A 15 -3.66 -29.54 28.47
N VAL A 16 -3.09 -29.78 27.28
CA VAL A 16 -3.81 -29.63 26.02
C VAL A 16 -4.96 -30.65 25.92
N ALA A 17 -4.74 -31.90 26.32
CA ALA A 17 -5.79 -32.92 26.34
C ALA A 17 -6.95 -32.51 27.28
N LYS A 18 -6.64 -31.91 28.44
CA LYS A 18 -7.66 -31.34 29.33
C LYS A 18 -8.45 -30.22 28.66
N TYR A 19 -7.79 -29.31 27.97
CA TYR A 19 -8.47 -28.27 27.19
C TYR A 19 -9.41 -28.88 26.14
N HIS A 20 -8.98 -29.88 25.38
CA HIS A 20 -9.82 -30.58 24.40
C HIS A 20 -11.00 -31.34 25.04
N SER A 21 -10.87 -31.74 26.31
CA SER A 21 -11.99 -32.33 27.09
C SER A 21 -12.97 -31.29 27.66
N GLY A 22 -12.76 -29.99 27.42
CA GLY A 22 -13.64 -28.90 27.82
C GLY A 22 -13.17 -28.09 29.03
N ASP A 23 -11.95 -28.33 29.55
CA ASP A 23 -11.37 -27.53 30.63
C ASP A 23 -10.69 -26.27 30.08
N GLU A 24 -11.47 -25.20 29.88
CA GLU A 24 -10.99 -23.90 29.37
C GLU A 24 -9.85 -23.31 30.22
N LYS A 25 -9.82 -23.59 31.53
CA LYS A 25 -8.77 -23.08 32.44
C LYS A 25 -7.39 -23.67 32.13
N ALA A 26 -7.33 -24.82 31.48
CA ALA A 26 -6.07 -25.40 31.02
C ALA A 26 -5.42 -24.55 29.91
N ALA A 27 -6.23 -23.95 29.03
CA ALA A 27 -5.73 -23.03 28.01
C ALA A 27 -5.17 -21.74 28.64
N ASP A 28 -5.88 -21.15 29.61
CA ASP A 28 -5.39 -19.96 30.34
C ASP A 28 -4.04 -20.22 31.02
N TYR A 29 -3.89 -21.40 31.63
CA TYR A 29 -2.62 -21.80 32.25
C TYR A 29 -1.49 -21.94 31.22
N LEU A 30 -1.75 -22.59 30.09
CA LEU A 30 -0.78 -22.73 29.00
C LEU A 30 -0.40 -21.38 28.40
N ILE A 31 -1.38 -20.48 28.21
CA ILE A 31 -1.17 -19.11 27.72
C ILE A 31 -0.18 -18.36 28.62
N GLU A 32 -0.39 -18.38 29.94
CA GLU A 32 0.50 -17.67 30.86
C GLU A 32 1.87 -18.35 30.95
N LYS A 33 1.93 -19.69 30.93
CA LYS A 33 3.18 -20.47 30.91
C LYS A 33 4.06 -20.13 29.71
N TYR A 34 3.46 -19.98 28.53
CA TYR A 34 4.17 -19.78 27.26
C TYR A 34 4.28 -18.31 26.82
N LYS A 35 3.70 -17.37 27.56
CA LYS A 35 3.76 -15.92 27.28
C LYS A 35 5.18 -15.38 27.06
N ASN A 36 6.15 -15.83 27.84
CA ASN A 36 7.54 -15.39 27.70
C ASN A 36 8.22 -15.96 26.45
N LEU A 37 7.82 -17.15 25.99
CA LEU A 37 8.25 -17.69 24.70
C LEU A 37 7.72 -16.82 23.56
N VAL A 38 6.46 -16.39 23.63
CA VAL A 38 5.87 -15.47 22.64
C VAL A 38 6.62 -14.14 22.64
N ARG A 39 6.85 -13.54 23.81
CA ARG A 39 7.64 -12.29 23.93
C ARG A 39 9.03 -12.42 23.31
N LYS A 40 9.72 -13.54 23.53
CA LYS A 40 11.05 -13.78 22.95
C LYS A 40 10.98 -13.89 21.42
N ASN A 41 9.98 -14.58 20.89
CA ASN A 41 9.77 -14.70 19.45
C ASN A 41 9.45 -13.34 18.80
N VAL A 42 8.57 -12.55 19.41
CA VAL A 42 8.12 -11.25 18.88
C VAL A 42 9.26 -10.23 18.78
N ARG A 43 10.22 -10.24 19.72
CA ARG A 43 11.39 -9.32 19.72
C ARG A 43 12.24 -9.38 18.44
N SER A 44 12.18 -10.48 17.69
CA SER A 44 12.91 -10.63 16.42
C SER A 44 12.20 -9.99 15.22
N TYR A 45 11.03 -9.40 15.43
CA TYR A 45 10.19 -8.82 14.39
C TYR A 45 9.95 -7.33 14.63
N TYR A 46 9.85 -6.58 13.53
CA TYR A 46 9.49 -5.17 13.53
C TYR A 46 8.39 -4.94 12.50
N LEU A 47 7.39 -4.15 12.86
CA LEU A 47 6.28 -3.77 12.01
C LEU A 47 6.14 -2.25 12.04
N ALA A 48 6.41 -1.59 10.91
CA ALA A 48 6.28 -0.14 10.80
C ALA A 48 4.82 0.26 11.04
N GLY A 49 4.60 1.23 11.93
CA GLY A 49 3.26 1.72 12.27
C GLY A 49 2.45 0.82 13.22
N ALA A 50 3.08 -0.17 13.87
CA ALA A 50 2.45 -0.98 14.91
C ALA A 50 3.36 -1.08 16.14
N ASP A 51 2.77 -1.11 17.33
CA ASP A 51 3.52 -1.20 18.57
C ASP A 51 3.97 -2.64 18.84
N ASN A 52 5.00 -2.78 19.70
CA ASN A 52 5.44 -4.10 20.14
C ASN A 52 4.31 -4.87 20.86
N GLU A 53 3.37 -4.16 21.50
CA GLU A 53 2.20 -4.77 22.12
C GLU A 53 1.24 -5.38 21.11
N ASP A 54 1.06 -4.76 19.93
CA ASP A 54 0.22 -5.30 18.86
C ASP A 54 0.80 -6.62 18.33
N LEU A 55 2.11 -6.65 18.08
CA LEU A 55 2.80 -7.86 17.67
C LEU A 55 2.75 -8.95 18.75
N LEU A 56 2.81 -8.56 20.03
CA LEU A 56 2.65 -9.48 21.14
C LEU A 56 1.26 -10.11 21.13
N GLN A 57 0.19 -9.32 21.00
CA GLN A 57 -1.18 -9.84 20.93
C GLN A 57 -1.36 -10.82 19.77
N GLU A 58 -0.85 -10.48 18.58
CA GLU A 58 -0.85 -11.37 17.43
C GLU A 58 -0.08 -12.67 17.70
N GLY A 59 1.08 -12.58 18.36
CA GLY A 59 1.81 -13.75 18.84
C GLY A 59 1.00 -14.62 19.80
N MET A 60 0.26 -14.01 20.73
CA MET A 60 -0.61 -14.72 21.67
C MET A 60 -1.77 -15.43 20.96
N LEU A 61 -2.35 -14.82 19.91
CA LEU A 61 -3.34 -15.48 19.06
C LEU A 61 -2.76 -16.69 18.32
N GLY A 62 -1.49 -16.61 17.89
CA GLY A 62 -0.76 -17.74 17.33
C GLY A 62 -0.57 -18.89 18.32
N LEU A 63 -0.27 -18.57 19.59
CA LEU A 63 -0.17 -19.54 20.68
C LEU A 63 -1.52 -20.20 20.97
N PHE A 64 -2.60 -19.42 21.05
CA PHE A 64 -3.94 -19.96 21.29
C PHE A 64 -4.37 -20.94 20.18
N LYS A 65 -4.09 -20.61 18.92
CA LYS A 65 -4.30 -21.56 17.80
C LYS A 65 -3.47 -22.81 17.96
N ALA A 66 -2.24 -22.72 18.45
CA ALA A 66 -1.42 -23.89 18.71
C ALA A 66 -2.01 -24.79 19.81
N ILE A 67 -2.53 -24.22 20.90
CA ILE A 67 -3.22 -24.98 21.96
C ILE A 67 -4.44 -25.70 21.37
N ARG A 68 -5.24 -24.99 20.56
CA ARG A 68 -6.44 -25.55 19.94
C ARG A 68 -6.15 -26.66 18.93
N ASP A 69 -5.15 -26.47 18.07
CA ASP A 69 -4.92 -27.30 16.90
C ASP A 69 -3.83 -28.38 17.12
N TYR A 70 -3.21 -28.45 18.31
CA TYR A 70 -2.19 -29.45 18.61
C TYR A 70 -2.79 -30.86 18.59
N ASN A 71 -2.04 -31.83 18.08
CA ASN A 71 -2.42 -33.23 18.08
C ASN A 71 -1.26 -34.07 18.65
N PRO A 72 -1.46 -34.77 19.78
CA PRO A 72 -0.42 -35.58 20.43
C PRO A 72 -0.03 -36.84 19.64
N ASP A 73 -0.82 -37.29 18.67
CA ASP A 73 -0.50 -38.44 17.81
C ASP A 73 0.60 -38.13 16.78
N ARG A 74 1.11 -36.88 16.74
CA ARG A 74 2.21 -36.46 15.88
C ARG A 74 3.53 -36.46 16.64
N ASP A 75 4.64 -36.70 15.96
CA ASP A 75 6.00 -36.81 16.53
C ASP A 75 6.60 -35.51 17.12
N ALA A 76 5.80 -34.47 17.35
CA ALA A 76 6.29 -33.17 17.84
C ALA A 76 5.78 -32.86 19.25
N VAL A 77 6.69 -32.57 20.17
CA VAL A 77 6.40 -32.03 21.50
C VAL A 77 5.67 -30.68 21.37
N PHE A 78 4.72 -30.40 22.26
CA PHE A 78 3.87 -29.21 22.19
C PHE A 78 4.67 -27.91 22.07
N MET A 79 5.74 -27.74 22.85
CA MET A 79 6.58 -26.54 22.84
C MET A 79 7.13 -26.22 21.44
N THR A 80 7.59 -27.23 20.70
CA THR A 80 8.13 -27.07 19.34
C THR A 80 7.02 -26.67 18.37
N PHE A 81 5.85 -27.30 18.48
CA PHE A 81 4.69 -26.97 17.67
C PHE A 81 4.19 -25.54 17.94
N ALA A 82 4.08 -25.16 19.20
CA ALA A 82 3.64 -23.83 19.62
C ALA A 82 4.58 -22.74 19.10
N SER A 83 5.89 -22.93 19.25
CA SER A 83 6.88 -21.99 18.72
C SER A 83 6.74 -21.81 17.20
N LEU A 84 6.59 -22.90 16.44
CA LEU A 84 6.39 -22.85 15.00
C LEU A 84 5.10 -22.10 14.61
N CYS A 85 4.00 -22.37 15.29
CA CYS A 85 2.71 -21.71 15.06
C CYS A 85 2.77 -20.21 15.35
N VAL A 86 3.38 -19.81 16.46
CA VAL A 86 3.59 -18.40 16.85
C VAL A 86 4.39 -17.67 15.78
N SER A 87 5.57 -18.19 15.40
CA SER A 87 6.41 -17.55 14.38
C SER A 87 5.72 -17.46 13.01
N ARG A 88 4.98 -18.50 12.60
CA ARG A 88 4.21 -18.50 11.34
C ARG A 88 3.09 -17.48 11.36
N HIS A 89 2.35 -17.38 12.48
CA HIS A 89 1.26 -16.43 12.63
C HIS A 89 1.78 -15.00 12.58
N ILE A 90 2.82 -14.66 13.36
CA ILE A 90 3.46 -13.33 13.32
C ILE A 90 3.92 -12.97 11.90
N ARG A 91 4.64 -13.87 11.21
CA ARG A 91 5.09 -13.63 9.83
C ARG A 91 3.92 -13.41 8.86
N SER A 92 2.85 -14.18 9.00
CA SER A 92 1.63 -14.03 8.20
C SER A 92 0.95 -12.68 8.45
N THR A 93 0.86 -12.26 9.71
CA THR A 93 0.30 -10.96 10.09
C THR A 93 1.13 -9.82 9.50
N ILE A 94 2.46 -9.83 9.67
CA ILE A 94 3.36 -8.83 9.08
C ILE A 94 3.19 -8.78 7.55
N THR A 95 3.15 -9.94 6.90
CA THR A 95 2.95 -10.03 5.44
C THR A 95 1.60 -9.45 5.01
N ARG A 96 0.55 -9.64 5.81
CA ARG A 96 -0.79 -9.07 5.55
C ARG A 96 -0.81 -7.56 5.75
N TYR A 97 -0.15 -7.07 6.80
CA TYR A 97 -0.07 -5.65 7.11
C TYR A 97 0.72 -4.89 6.04
N ASN A 98 1.83 -5.44 5.55
CA ASN A 98 2.67 -4.82 4.52
C ASN A 98 2.13 -4.96 3.07
N ARG A 99 0.91 -5.46 2.85
CA ARG A 99 0.34 -5.54 1.50
C ARG A 99 0.09 -4.14 0.96
N LYS A 100 0.33 -3.93 -0.34
CA LYS A 100 0.22 -2.62 -1.03
C LYS A 100 -1.08 -1.84 -0.76
N LYS A 101 -2.20 -2.51 -0.49
CA LYS A 101 -3.47 -1.86 -0.11
C LYS A 101 -3.42 -1.08 1.23
N ASN A 102 -2.45 -1.39 2.08
CA ASN A 102 -2.17 -0.72 3.35
C ASN A 102 -0.96 0.23 3.24
N GLY A 103 -0.41 0.43 2.03
CA GLY A 103 0.68 1.38 1.77
C GLY A 103 0.46 2.79 2.33
N PRO A 104 -0.77 3.34 2.34
CA PRO A 104 -1.13 4.55 3.09
C PRO A 104 -0.64 4.52 4.55
N LEU A 105 -1.04 3.52 5.33
CA LEU A 105 -0.78 3.43 6.78
C LEU A 105 0.72 3.31 7.13
N ASN A 106 1.55 2.79 6.21
CA ASN A 106 2.97 2.55 6.46
C ASN A 106 3.89 3.65 5.90
N GLY A 107 3.33 4.61 5.17
CA GLY A 107 4.10 5.65 4.47
C GLY A 107 3.68 7.08 4.80
N TYR A 108 2.64 7.27 5.61
CA TYR A 108 2.27 8.61 6.05
C TYR A 108 3.26 9.11 7.10
N VAL A 109 3.79 10.30 6.82
CA VAL A 109 4.55 11.13 7.76
C VAL A 109 3.63 12.21 8.29
N SER A 110 3.86 12.62 9.53
CA SER A 110 3.08 13.70 10.11
C SER A 110 3.48 15.03 9.48
N PHE A 111 2.51 15.84 9.10
CA PHE A 111 2.78 17.18 8.58
C PHE A 111 3.33 18.13 9.65
N GLU A 112 3.05 17.82 10.91
CA GLU A 112 3.50 18.56 12.09
C GLU A 112 4.88 18.14 12.60
N GLU A 113 5.51 17.13 12.01
CA GLU A 113 6.85 16.70 12.39
C GLU A 113 7.88 17.77 12.03
N THR A 114 8.75 18.11 12.98
CA THR A 114 9.77 19.14 12.84
C THR A 114 11.00 18.61 12.12
N ILE A 115 11.53 19.40 11.19
CA ILE A 115 12.61 18.94 10.28
C ILE A 115 14.01 19.30 10.83
N ASN A 116 14.09 20.22 11.79
CA ASN A 116 15.34 20.69 12.39
C ASN A 116 15.36 20.41 13.90
N ASP A 117 16.26 19.53 14.33
CA ASP A 117 16.57 19.27 15.76
C ASP A 117 17.77 20.11 16.25
N ASN A 118 18.26 21.04 15.43
CA ASN A 118 19.56 21.72 15.64
C ASN A 118 19.47 23.03 16.46
N GLY A 119 18.53 23.13 17.40
CA GLY A 119 18.52 24.20 18.42
C GLY A 119 18.40 25.63 17.89
N SER A 120 17.86 25.84 16.69
CA SER A 120 17.45 27.16 16.18
C SER A 120 16.01 27.47 16.57
N ASP A 121 15.73 28.71 16.95
CA ASP A 121 14.44 29.20 17.51
C ASP A 121 13.18 29.07 16.61
N GLU A 122 13.28 28.47 15.41
CA GLU A 122 12.13 28.23 14.53
C GLU A 122 11.96 26.73 14.23
N ASP A 123 10.93 26.14 14.85
CA ASP A 123 10.43 24.80 14.56
C ASP A 123 9.77 24.77 13.17
N ILE A 124 10.56 24.56 12.12
CA ILE A 124 10.04 24.35 10.76
C ILE A 124 9.36 22.98 10.71
N LYS A 125 8.08 22.94 10.34
CA LYS A 125 7.31 21.70 10.17
C LYS A 125 7.40 21.21 8.72
N LEU A 126 7.21 19.90 8.52
CA LEU A 126 7.15 19.27 7.21
C LEU A 126 6.18 19.97 6.25
N VAL A 127 5.01 20.39 6.73
CA VAL A 127 4.01 21.11 5.93
C VAL A 127 4.51 22.44 5.38
N ASP A 128 5.36 23.16 6.12
CA ASP A 128 5.84 24.48 5.74
C ASP A 128 6.85 24.41 4.58
N THR A 129 7.39 23.22 4.30
CA THR A 129 8.34 22.96 3.20
C THR A 129 7.64 22.45 1.93
N LEU A 130 6.36 22.10 2.01
CA LEU A 130 5.63 21.59 0.85
C LEU A 130 5.39 22.73 -0.15
N VAL A 131 5.96 22.57 -1.34
CA VAL A 131 5.69 23.47 -2.47
C VAL A 131 4.45 23.00 -3.19
N ASP A 132 3.54 23.93 -3.48
CA ASP A 132 2.39 23.66 -4.35
C ASP A 132 2.89 23.32 -5.76
N GLY A 133 2.77 22.04 -6.16
CA GLY A 133 3.15 21.57 -7.49
C GLY A 133 2.35 22.17 -8.64
N SER A 134 1.31 22.96 -8.35
CA SER A 134 0.55 23.73 -9.33
C SER A 134 1.10 25.15 -9.55
N MET A 135 2.01 25.64 -8.71
CA MET A 135 2.71 26.91 -8.94
C MET A 135 3.67 26.77 -10.13
N LYS A 136 3.18 27.14 -11.32
CA LYS A 136 4.01 27.29 -12.51
C LYS A 136 4.86 28.55 -12.36
N ASN A 137 6.18 28.42 -12.47
CA ASN A 137 7.09 29.56 -12.50
C ASN A 137 6.66 30.51 -13.65
N PRO A 138 6.63 31.85 -13.44
CA PRO A 138 6.36 32.81 -14.51
C PRO A 138 7.13 32.56 -15.81
N GLU A 139 8.38 32.11 -15.73
CA GLU A 139 9.20 31.73 -16.89
C GLU A 139 8.59 30.55 -17.66
N GLU A 140 8.23 29.47 -16.96
CA GLU A 140 7.59 28.30 -17.57
C GLU A 140 6.24 28.66 -18.20
N MET A 141 5.49 29.58 -17.58
CA MET A 141 4.23 30.07 -18.14
C MET A 141 4.45 30.85 -19.45
N ILE A 142 5.50 31.66 -19.52
CA ILE A 142 5.85 32.40 -20.74
C ILE A 142 6.30 31.45 -21.84
N ILE A 143 7.20 30.51 -21.52
CA ILE A 143 7.67 29.48 -22.48
C ILE A 143 6.49 28.66 -23.01
N ALA A 144 5.57 28.24 -22.14
CA ALA A 144 4.37 27.51 -22.55
C ALA A 144 3.48 28.34 -23.49
N LYS A 145 3.30 29.64 -23.21
CA LYS A 145 2.55 30.56 -24.09
C LYS A 145 3.21 30.68 -25.46
N GLU A 146 4.53 30.85 -25.52
CA GLU A 146 5.27 30.93 -26.78
C GLU A 146 5.15 29.63 -27.59
N GLN A 147 5.25 28.47 -26.92
CA GLN A 147 5.04 27.17 -27.57
C GLN A 147 3.64 27.04 -28.17
N VAL A 148 2.60 27.45 -27.44
CA VAL A 148 1.22 27.43 -27.94
C VAL A 148 1.09 28.33 -29.18
N ILE A 149 1.61 29.55 -29.14
CA ILE A 149 1.57 30.49 -30.27
C ILE A 149 2.31 29.90 -31.48
N ARG A 150 3.47 29.28 -31.25
CA ARG A 150 4.29 28.67 -32.31
C ARG A 150 3.56 27.51 -33.00
N ILE A 151 2.98 26.61 -32.20
CA ILE A 151 2.17 25.49 -32.72
C ILE A 151 0.96 26.01 -33.48
N GLN A 152 0.26 27.02 -32.94
CA GLN A 152 -0.92 27.59 -33.59
C GLN A 152 -0.57 28.25 -34.94
N THR A 153 0.53 28.99 -35.00
CA THR A 153 1.03 29.59 -36.24
C THR A 153 1.44 28.54 -37.27
N CYS A 154 2.11 27.47 -36.82
CA CYS A 154 2.51 26.33 -37.66
C CYS A 154 1.26 25.60 -38.21
N MET A 155 0.27 25.36 -37.35
CA MET A 155 -1.03 24.81 -37.76
C MET A 155 -1.72 25.70 -38.78
N ASP A 156 -1.63 27.02 -38.62
CA ASP A 156 -2.30 27.95 -39.51
C ASP A 156 -1.70 27.99 -40.93
N ASN A 157 -0.40 27.82 -41.04
CA ASN A 157 0.32 27.85 -42.31
C ASN A 157 0.34 26.49 -43.03
N ASP A 158 0.48 25.38 -42.30
CA ASP A 158 0.78 24.08 -42.91
C ASP A 158 -0.42 23.12 -43.03
N LEU A 159 -1.48 23.31 -42.22
CA LEU A 159 -2.69 22.49 -42.31
C LEU A 159 -3.65 23.03 -43.35
N SER A 160 -4.17 22.12 -44.17
CA SER A 160 -5.29 22.42 -45.06
C SER A 160 -6.56 22.73 -44.26
N LYS A 161 -7.53 23.43 -44.87
CA LYS A 161 -8.84 23.72 -44.23
C LYS A 161 -9.52 22.47 -43.67
N PHE A 162 -9.38 21.33 -44.35
CA PHE A 162 -9.92 20.05 -43.87
C PHE A 162 -9.17 19.52 -42.65
N GLU A 163 -7.84 19.61 -42.64
CA GLU A 163 -7.02 19.18 -41.50
C GLU A 163 -7.23 20.07 -40.27
N LYS A 164 -7.42 21.39 -40.46
CA LYS A 164 -7.77 22.31 -39.36
C LYS A 164 -9.09 21.90 -38.69
N ASN A 165 -10.14 21.69 -39.48
CA ASN A 165 -11.45 21.25 -38.96
C ASN A 165 -11.38 19.90 -38.25
N VAL A 166 -10.54 18.97 -38.75
CA VAL A 166 -10.34 17.66 -38.11
C VAL A 166 -9.63 17.80 -36.76
N VAL A 167 -8.59 18.65 -36.66
CA VAL A 167 -7.84 18.84 -35.42
C VAL A 167 -8.65 19.58 -34.37
N GLU A 168 -9.43 20.58 -34.77
CA GLU A 168 -10.31 21.33 -33.86
C GLU A 168 -11.28 20.38 -33.15
N LEU A 169 -12.01 19.55 -33.92
CA LEU A 169 -12.94 18.55 -33.36
C LEU A 169 -12.21 17.45 -32.56
N TYR A 170 -10.98 17.10 -32.93
CA TYR A 170 -10.17 16.14 -32.19
C TYR A 170 -9.69 16.70 -30.84
N ILE A 171 -9.31 17.98 -30.78
CA ILE A 171 -8.93 18.68 -29.54
C ILE A 171 -10.14 18.83 -28.61
N GLU A 172 -11.34 19.02 -29.15
CA GLU A 172 -12.61 18.98 -28.40
C GLU A 172 -12.93 17.60 -27.80
N GLY A 173 -12.17 16.56 -28.16
CA GLY A 173 -12.27 15.21 -27.59
C GLY A 173 -13.21 14.27 -28.34
N LEU A 174 -13.65 14.62 -29.56
CA LEU A 174 -14.50 13.75 -30.37
C LEU A 174 -13.72 12.54 -30.90
N SER A 175 -14.39 11.40 -30.96
CA SER A 175 -13.86 10.18 -31.58
C SER A 175 -13.83 10.28 -33.10
N TYR A 176 -13.03 9.43 -33.75
CA TYR A 176 -12.87 9.47 -35.21
C TYR A 176 -14.19 9.21 -35.96
N ALA A 177 -15.11 8.44 -35.36
CA ALA A 177 -16.43 8.19 -35.90
C ALA A 177 -17.31 9.44 -35.85
N GLU A 178 -17.33 10.13 -34.71
CA GLU A 178 -18.10 11.36 -34.50
C GLU A 178 -17.59 12.51 -35.38
N ILE A 179 -16.27 12.63 -35.54
CA ILE A 179 -15.66 13.61 -36.47
C ILE A 179 -16.06 13.29 -37.92
N GLY A 180 -16.07 12.00 -38.28
CA GLY A 180 -16.50 11.55 -39.61
C GLY A 180 -17.96 11.90 -39.91
N GLU A 181 -18.84 11.70 -38.93
CA GLU A 181 -20.25 12.06 -39.02
C GLU A 181 -20.43 13.58 -39.15
N ARG A 182 -19.78 14.36 -38.28
CA ARG A 182 -19.83 15.84 -38.25
C ARG A 182 -19.35 16.46 -39.57
N LEU A 183 -18.29 15.91 -40.16
CA LEU A 183 -17.70 16.40 -41.42
C LEU A 183 -18.28 15.72 -42.66
N GLN A 184 -19.22 14.78 -42.50
CA GLN A 184 -19.78 13.96 -43.58
C GLN A 184 -18.68 13.29 -44.43
N LYS A 185 -17.70 12.69 -43.76
CA LYS A 185 -16.57 11.97 -44.36
C LYS A 185 -16.43 10.58 -43.75
N PRO A 186 -15.92 9.59 -44.51
CA PRO A 186 -15.67 8.27 -43.96
C PRO A 186 -14.57 8.33 -42.90
N VAL A 187 -14.68 7.49 -41.87
CA VAL A 187 -13.74 7.41 -40.74
C VAL A 187 -12.28 7.26 -41.21
N LYS A 188 -12.05 6.49 -42.28
CA LYS A 188 -10.72 6.32 -42.89
C LYS A 188 -10.10 7.64 -43.39
N SER A 189 -10.91 8.59 -43.85
CA SER A 189 -10.42 9.92 -44.26
C SER A 189 -10.01 10.78 -43.07
N ILE A 190 -10.66 10.61 -41.91
CA ILE A 190 -10.32 11.29 -40.66
C ILE A 190 -8.98 10.76 -40.13
N ASP A 191 -8.84 9.43 -40.06
CA ASP A 191 -7.58 8.78 -39.64
C ASP A 191 -6.40 9.21 -40.53
N ASN A 192 -6.58 9.17 -41.86
CA ASN A 192 -5.56 9.67 -42.79
C ASN A 192 -5.22 11.15 -42.59
N ALA A 193 -6.21 11.99 -42.22
CA ALA A 193 -5.96 13.39 -41.92
C ALA A 193 -5.12 13.53 -40.65
N ILE A 194 -5.47 12.85 -39.56
CA ILE A 194 -4.74 12.87 -38.29
C ILE A 194 -3.28 12.40 -38.49
N GLN A 195 -3.05 11.36 -39.30
CA GLN A 195 -1.70 10.92 -39.64
C GLN A 195 -0.89 12.00 -40.39
N ARG A 196 -1.50 12.69 -41.37
CA ARG A 196 -0.84 13.79 -42.08
C ARG A 196 -0.55 14.98 -41.16
N ILE A 197 -1.50 15.34 -40.31
CA ILE A 197 -1.36 16.40 -39.31
C ILE A 197 -0.18 16.10 -38.40
N ARG A 198 -0.11 14.89 -37.83
CA ARG A 198 0.99 14.48 -36.95
C ARG A 198 2.34 14.59 -37.66
N ASN A 199 2.41 14.15 -38.92
CA ASN A 199 3.64 14.24 -39.71
C ASN A 199 4.05 15.68 -40.05
N LYS A 200 3.10 16.59 -40.28
CA LYS A 200 3.38 18.01 -40.53
C LYS A 200 3.86 18.69 -39.24
N ILE A 201 3.17 18.46 -38.13
CA ILE A 201 3.52 19.05 -36.84
C ILE A 201 4.90 18.59 -36.36
N LEU A 202 5.21 17.29 -36.48
CA LEU A 202 6.52 16.75 -36.09
C LEU A 202 7.69 17.23 -36.94
N LYS A 203 7.44 17.65 -38.18
CA LYS A 203 8.49 18.14 -39.09
C LYS A 203 8.69 19.65 -39.03
N ASN A 204 7.63 20.41 -38.71
CA ASN A 204 7.61 21.84 -38.95
C ASN A 204 7.41 22.73 -37.69
N CYS A 205 7.05 22.20 -36.51
CA CYS A 205 6.59 23.04 -35.38
C CYS A 205 7.52 23.17 -34.13
#